data_AF-A0A645BF36-F1
#
_entry.id   AF-A0A645BF36-F1
#
_cell.length_a   1.000
_cell.length_b   1.000
_cell.length_c   1.000
_cell.angle_alpha   90.00
_cell.angle_beta   90.00
_cell.angle_gamma   90.00
#
_symmetry.space_group_name_H-M   'P 1'
#
loop_
_entity.id
_entity.type
_entity.pdbx_description
1 polymer ?
#
loop_
_entity_poly.entity_id
_entity_poly.type
_entity_poly.pdbx_seq_one_letter_code
_entity_poly.pdbx_strand_id
1 'polypeptide(L)'
;MDKNLRKEPITDAFRYKVVSDYFYKGGSYKEVATRNGITEPTLYRWIRIFAPTSEPIVELSHGTEDMEYTEKKKLEKRIKDLEKALEYSNLRADAYKKAIDIAEDKFNITLLKKSGTKQ
;
A
#
# COMPACT_ATOMS: atom_id res chain seq x y z
N MET A 1 9.47 -28.49 -42.19
CA MET A 1 9.57 -27.81 -40.88
C MET A 1 8.20 -27.95 -40.21
N ASP A 2 7.97 -29.13 -39.65
CA ASP A 2 6.67 -29.64 -39.24
C ASP A 2 6.12 -28.92 -38.01
N LYS A 3 5.20 -27.98 -38.22
CA LYS A 3 4.47 -27.28 -37.15
C LYS A 3 3.17 -28.02 -36.84
N ASN A 4 3.28 -29.21 -36.29
CA ASN A 4 2.14 -29.92 -35.69
C ASN A 4 2.62 -30.67 -34.43
N LEU A 5 3.10 -29.92 -33.43
CA LEU A 5 3.16 -30.45 -32.08
C LEU A 5 1.75 -30.38 -31.50
N ARG A 6 1.13 -31.56 -31.36
CA ARG A 6 -0.11 -31.78 -30.63
C ARG A 6 0.03 -31.07 -29.28
N LYS A 7 -0.87 -30.14 -28.97
CA LYS A 7 -0.91 -29.49 -27.65
C LYS A 7 -1.40 -30.54 -26.66
N GLU A 8 -0.49 -31.30 -26.07
CA GLU A 8 -0.78 -32.09 -24.88
C GLU A 8 -1.43 -31.17 -23.83
N PRO A 9 -2.40 -31.66 -23.05
CA PRO A 9 -3.04 -30.83 -22.03
C PRO A 9 -1.97 -30.33 -21.06
N ILE A 10 -1.78 -29.02 -21.02
CA ILE A 10 -0.82 -28.36 -20.13
C ILE A 10 -1.28 -28.57 -18.69
N THR A 11 -0.81 -29.66 -18.10
CA THR A 11 -1.11 -30.09 -16.73
C THR A 11 -0.35 -29.21 -15.74
N ASP A 12 -0.92 -28.96 -14.56
CA ASP A 12 -0.28 -28.09 -13.56
C ASP A 12 1.09 -28.62 -13.11
N ALA A 13 1.26 -29.95 -13.04
CA ALA A 13 2.56 -30.57 -12.78
C ALA A 13 3.65 -30.16 -13.79
N PHE A 14 3.29 -30.01 -15.06
CA PHE A 14 4.21 -29.54 -16.10
C PHE A 14 4.55 -28.06 -15.90
N ARG A 15 3.56 -27.22 -15.57
CA ARG A 15 3.77 -25.80 -15.29
C ARG A 15 4.72 -25.60 -14.11
N TYR A 16 4.50 -26.33 -13.01
CA TYR A 16 5.38 -26.29 -11.83
C TYR A 16 6.79 -26.73 -12.16
N LYS A 17 6.96 -27.81 -12.94
CA LYS A 17 8.28 -28.27 -13.37
C LYS A 17 9.03 -27.19 -14.16
N VAL A 18 8.36 -26.53 -15.10
CA VAL A 18 8.96 -25.49 -15.95
C VAL A 18 9.33 -24.25 -15.15
N VAL A 19 8.44 -23.79 -14.26
CA VAL A 19 8.71 -22.64 -13.38
C VAL A 19 9.83 -22.95 -12.39
N SER A 20 9.85 -24.16 -11.83
CA SER A 20 10.94 -24.64 -10.96
C SER A 20 12.27 -24.68 -11.72
N ASP A 21 12.30 -25.22 -12.95
CA ASP A 21 13.51 -25.28 -13.77
C ASP A 21 14.10 -23.89 -14.06
N TYR A 22 13.24 -22.88 -14.27
CA TYR A 22 13.64 -21.48 -14.40
C TYR A 22 14.39 -20.98 -13.16
N PHE A 23 13.84 -21.20 -11.96
CA PHE A 23 14.46 -20.73 -10.72
C PHE A 23 15.75 -21.47 -10.36
N TYR A 24 15.86 -22.77 -10.66
CA TYR A 24 17.05 -23.56 -10.32
C TYR A 24 18.19 -23.40 -11.32
N LYS A 25 17.90 -23.34 -12.63
CA LYS A 25 18.95 -23.25 -13.67
C LYS A 25 19.27 -21.83 -14.09
N GLY A 26 18.37 -20.88 -13.85
CA GLY A 26 18.48 -19.52 -14.36
C GLY A 26 18.48 -19.46 -15.89
N GLY A 27 18.62 -18.24 -16.41
CA GLY A 27 18.62 -17.94 -17.85
C GLY A 27 17.53 -16.95 -18.24
N SER A 28 17.54 -16.52 -19.50
CA SER A 28 16.50 -15.62 -20.01
C SER A 28 15.18 -16.36 -20.24
N TYR A 29 14.06 -15.63 -20.18
CA TYR A 29 12.73 -16.18 -20.48
C TYR A 29 12.68 -16.88 -21.84
N LYS A 30 13.37 -16.30 -22.84
CA LYS A 30 13.44 -16.85 -24.19
C LYS A 30 14.13 -18.21 -24.25
N GLU A 31 15.25 -18.38 -23.55
CA GLU A 31 16.01 -19.64 -23.52
C GLU A 31 15.25 -20.76 -22.79
N VAL A 32 14.56 -20.41 -21.71
CA VAL A 32 13.79 -21.38 -20.92
C VAL A 32 12.52 -21.77 -21.66
N ALA A 33 11.90 -20.82 -22.37
CA ALA A 33 10.74 -21.08 -23.20
C ALA A 33 11.06 -22.00 -24.38
N THR A 34 12.15 -21.75 -25.11
CA THR A 34 12.58 -22.60 -26.23
C THR A 34 12.95 -24.01 -25.77
N ARG A 35 13.65 -24.15 -24.64
CA ARG A 35 14.02 -25.45 -24.05
C ARG A 35 12.80 -26.30 -23.69
N ASN A 36 11.75 -25.67 -23.19
CA ASN A 36 10.53 -26.35 -22.75
C ASN A 36 9.42 -26.38 -23.82
N GLY A 37 9.70 -25.92 -25.04
CA GLY A 37 8.75 -25.93 -26.16
C GLY A 37 7.55 -25.00 -25.97
N ILE A 38 7.67 -23.99 -25.12
CA ILE A 38 6.62 -23.00 -24.83
C ILE A 38 6.98 -21.64 -25.40
N THR A 39 6.00 -20.74 -25.47
CA THR A 39 6.25 -19.35 -25.84
C THR A 39 6.68 -18.53 -24.63
N GLU A 40 7.53 -17.53 -24.86
CA GLU A 40 8.01 -16.60 -23.82
C GLU A 40 6.88 -15.96 -22.98
N PRO A 41 5.76 -15.48 -23.57
CA PRO A 41 4.64 -14.94 -22.79
C PRO A 41 3.95 -15.99 -21.91
N THR A 42 3.96 -17.26 -22.32
CA THR A 42 3.38 -18.35 -21.54
C THR A 42 4.20 -18.62 -20.29
N LEU A 43 5.54 -18.61 -20.42
CA LEU A 43 6.45 -18.74 -19.29
C LEU A 43 6.30 -17.56 -18.32
N TYR A 44 6.25 -16.33 -18.84
CA TYR A 44 6.04 -15.12 -18.03
C TYR A 44 4.74 -15.21 -17.22
N ARG A 45 3.64 -15.63 -17.86
CA ARG A 45 2.35 -15.82 -17.19
C ARG A 45 2.43 -16.88 -16.09
N TRP A 46 3.11 -18.00 -16.31
CA TRP A 46 3.24 -19.04 -15.29
C TRP A 46 4.11 -18.60 -14.13
N ILE A 47 5.22 -17.91 -14.36
CA ILE A 47 6.05 -17.36 -13.30
C ILE A 47 5.23 -16.36 -12.47
N ARG A 48 4.43 -15.48 -13.11
CA ARG A 48 3.54 -14.56 -12.37
C ARG A 48 2.49 -15.26 -11.50
N ILE A 49 1.99 -16.42 -11.92
CA ILE A 49 0.94 -17.16 -11.20
C ILE A 49 1.52 -18.08 -10.12
N PHE A 50 2.66 -18.71 -10.39
CA PHE A 50 3.20 -19.82 -9.59
C PHE A 50 4.49 -19.48 -8.85
N ALA A 51 5.16 -18.37 -9.15
CA ALA A 51 6.29 -17.94 -8.33
C ALA A 51 5.77 -17.57 -6.93
N PRO A 52 6.43 -18.02 -5.85
CA PRO A 52 6.11 -17.58 -4.51
C PRO A 52 6.35 -16.06 -4.44
N THR A 53 5.26 -15.32 -4.47
CA THR A 53 5.18 -13.86 -4.48
C THR A 53 6.00 -13.26 -3.34
N SER A 54 7.14 -12.63 -3.65
CA SER A 54 7.72 -11.61 -2.74
C SER A 54 7.29 -10.20 -3.11
N GLU A 55 6.64 -9.99 -4.27
CA GLU A 55 6.19 -8.66 -4.70
C GLU A 55 4.78 -8.69 -5.30
N PRO A 56 3.89 -7.74 -4.90
CA PRO A 56 2.49 -7.76 -5.26
C PRO A 56 2.26 -7.56 -6.75
N ILE A 57 1.21 -8.22 -7.23
CA ILE A 57 0.70 -8.17 -8.59
C ILE A 57 0.37 -6.71 -8.95
N VAL A 58 1.22 -6.06 -9.75
CA VAL A 58 0.84 -4.80 -10.40
C VAL A 58 -0.13 -5.16 -11.52
N GLU A 59 -1.42 -5.02 -11.25
CA GLU A 59 -2.44 -5.00 -12.29
C GLU A 59 -2.20 -3.78 -13.17
N LEU A 60 -1.95 -4.01 -14.45
CA LEU A 60 -1.94 -2.95 -15.46
C LEU A 60 -3.38 -2.46 -15.61
N SER A 61 -3.78 -1.54 -14.75
CA SER A 61 -5.12 -1.00 -14.67
C SER A 61 -5.19 0.31 -15.47
N HIS A 62 -5.89 0.26 -16.60
CA HIS A 62 -6.32 1.46 -17.31
C HIS A 62 -7.65 2.03 -16.74
N GLY A 63 -7.92 1.84 -15.44
CA GLY A 63 -9.15 2.32 -14.78
C GLY A 63 -9.02 2.71 -13.31
N THR A 64 -7.81 2.76 -12.74
CA THR A 64 -7.58 3.08 -11.32
C THR A 64 -7.11 4.51 -11.08
N GLU A 65 -6.60 5.21 -12.09
CA GLU A 65 -6.08 6.58 -11.90
C GLU A 65 -7.18 7.55 -11.44
N ASP A 66 -8.41 7.43 -11.99
CA ASP A 66 -9.55 8.26 -11.59
C ASP A 66 -10.05 7.93 -10.17
N MET A 67 -10.05 6.66 -9.78
CA MET A 67 -10.42 6.26 -8.42
C MET A 67 -9.36 6.66 -7.40
N GLU A 68 -8.08 6.51 -7.72
CA GLU A 68 -6.98 6.91 -6.85
C GLU A 68 -6.95 8.43 -6.66
N TYR A 69 -7.16 9.21 -7.73
CA TYR A 69 -7.25 10.66 -7.67
C TYR A 69 -8.44 11.13 -6.83
N THR A 70 -9.61 10.50 -6.99
CA THR A 70 -10.80 10.86 -6.20
C THR A 70 -10.65 10.49 -4.73
N GLU A 71 -10.07 9.35 -4.39
CA GLU A 71 -9.78 8.96 -3.01
C GLU A 71 -8.73 9.87 -2.37
N LYS A 72 -7.65 10.20 -3.08
CA LYS A 72 -6.64 11.15 -2.60
C LYS A 72 -7.27 12.51 -2.26
N LYS A 73 -8.13 13.03 -3.13
CA LYS A 73 -8.84 14.30 -2.89
C LYS A 73 -9.79 14.24 -1.69
N LYS A 74 -10.47 13.10 -1.47
CA LYS A 74 -11.31 12.89 -0.28
C LYS A 74 -10.46 12.86 1.00
N LEU A 75 -9.31 12.18 0.96
CA LEU A 75 -8.38 12.11 2.08
C LEU A 75 -7.80 13.49 2.43
N GLU A 76 -7.36 14.26 1.43
CA GLU A 76 -6.87 15.63 1.61
C GLU A 76 -7.93 16.54 2.25
N LYS A 77 -9.19 16.43 1.80
CA LYS A 77 -10.30 17.17 2.41
C LYS A 77 -10.49 16.75 3.87
N ARG A 78 -10.45 15.46 4.17
CA ARG A 78 -10.62 14.95 5.54
C ARG A 78 -9.51 15.43 6.46
N ILE A 79 -8.26 15.45 5.99
CA ILE A 79 -7.11 15.99 6.73
C ILE A 79 -7.36 17.45 7.07
N LYS A 80 -7.72 18.27 6.07
CA LYS A 80 -7.99 19.70 6.28
C LYS A 80 -9.12 19.96 7.29
N ASP A 81 -10.20 19.17 7.21
CA ASP A 81 -11.32 19.29 8.14
C ASP A 81 -10.90 18.90 9.58
N LEU A 82 -10.06 17.87 9.72
CA LEU A 82 -9.53 17.43 11.02
C LEU A 82 -8.54 18.45 11.60
N GLU A 83 -7.64 19.00 10.81
CA GLU A 83 -6.72 20.06 11.22
C GLU A 83 -7.48 21.29 11.73
N LYS A 84 -8.52 21.70 11.02
CA LYS A 84 -9.38 22.81 11.44
C LYS A 84 -10.10 22.50 12.75
N ALA A 85 -10.64 21.29 12.93
CA ALA A 85 -11.27 20.89 14.19
C ALA A 85 -10.27 20.88 15.36
N LEU A 86 -9.04 20.43 15.11
CA LEU A 86 -7.95 20.45 16.09
C LEU A 86 -7.58 21.88 16.49
N GLU A 87 -7.46 22.79 15.51
CA GLU A 87 -7.19 24.20 15.75
C GLU A 87 -8.26 24.83 16.64
N TYR A 88 -9.54 24.60 16.36
CA TYR A 88 -10.63 25.09 17.22
C TYR A 88 -10.58 24.52 18.63
N SER A 89 -10.25 23.23 18.78
CA SER A 89 -10.12 22.60 20.09
C SER A 89 -8.99 23.23 20.91
N ASN A 90 -7.84 23.46 20.28
CA ASN A 90 -6.69 24.12 20.90
C ASN A 90 -7.03 25.57 21.29
N LEU A 91 -7.64 26.33 20.37
CA LEU A 91 -8.07 27.71 20.66
C LEU A 91 -9.04 27.78 21.84
N ARG A 92 -9.99 26.84 21.90
CA ARG A 92 -10.93 26.73 23.02
C ARG A 92 -10.21 26.39 24.33
N ALA A 93 -9.25 25.47 24.31
CA ALA A 93 -8.45 25.14 25.47
C ALA A 93 -7.66 26.35 25.98
N ASP A 94 -7.05 27.12 25.08
CA ASP A 94 -6.29 28.31 25.44
C ASP A 94 -7.18 29.45 25.94
N ALA A 95 -8.38 29.62 25.37
CA ALA A 95 -9.37 30.55 25.87
C ALA A 95 -9.81 30.19 27.30
N TYR A 96 -10.01 28.90 27.60
CA TYR A 96 -10.33 28.45 28.96
C TYR A 96 -9.19 28.69 29.94
N LYS A 97 -7.93 28.41 29.56
CA LYS A 97 -6.78 28.73 30.41
C LYS A 97 -6.76 30.22 30.76
N LYS A 98 -6.89 31.10 29.77
CA LYS A 98 -6.93 32.56 30.00
C LYS A 98 -8.11 32.99 30.87
N ALA A 99 -9.29 32.37 30.69
CA ALA A 99 -10.44 32.67 31.52
C ALA A 99 -10.21 32.27 32.99
N ILE A 100 -9.51 31.16 33.22
CA ILE A 100 -9.09 30.74 34.56
C ILE A 100 -8.10 31.75 35.14
N ASP A 101 -7.07 32.14 34.40
CA ASP A 101 -6.09 33.14 34.86
C ASP A 101 -6.78 34.46 35.28
N ILE A 102 -7.70 34.97 34.45
CA ILE A 102 -8.48 36.17 34.76
C ILE A 102 -9.33 35.99 36.02
N ALA A 103 -9.89 34.81 36.25
CA ALA A 103 -10.69 34.52 37.44
C ALA A 103 -9.82 34.42 38.69
N GLU A 104 -8.66 33.74 38.61
CA GLU A 104 -7.70 33.68 39.72
C GLU A 104 -7.23 35.09 40.12
N ASP A 105 -6.91 35.94 39.13
CA ASP A 105 -6.49 37.32 39.36
C ASP A 105 -7.59 38.19 40.00
N LYS A 106 -8.84 38.06 39.52
CA LYS A 106 -9.96 38.89 40.00
C LYS A 106 -10.44 38.51 41.39
N PHE A 107 -10.48 37.21 41.69
CA PHE A 107 -11.04 36.70 42.93
C PHE A 107 -9.97 36.33 43.96
N ASN A 108 -8.68 36.42 43.61
CA ASN A 108 -7.53 36.09 44.45
C ASN A 108 -7.63 34.69 45.08
N ILE A 109 -8.19 33.73 44.34
CA ILE A 109 -8.35 32.33 44.71
C ILE A 109 -7.66 31.45 43.67
N THR A 110 -7.07 30.33 44.11
CA THR A 110 -6.45 29.37 43.21
C THR A 110 -7.50 28.35 42.76
N LEU A 111 -7.79 28.30 41.45
CA LEU A 111 -8.79 27.40 40.88
C LEU A 111 -8.17 26.10 40.38
N LEU A 112 -6.92 26.14 39.90
CA LEU A 112 -6.18 24.97 39.47
C LEU A 112 -4.87 24.80 40.24
N LYS A 113 -4.49 23.54 40.50
CA LYS A 113 -3.17 23.23 41.07
C LYS A 113 -2.10 23.59 40.05
N LYS A 114 -1.28 24.60 40.32
CA LYS A 114 -0.13 24.95 39.48
C LYS A 114 0.78 23.72 39.37
N SER A 115 1.01 23.23 38.15
CA SER A 115 1.88 22.08 37.89
C SER A 115 3.34 22.51 38.05
N GLY A 116 3.76 22.66 39.31
CA GLY A 116 5.15 22.79 39.72
C GLY A 116 5.45 21.62 40.65
N THR A 117 6.18 20.62 40.15
CA THR A 117 7.08 19.86 41.01
C THR A 117 8.48 20.17 40.51
N LYS A 118 9.31 20.71 41.41
CA LYS A 118 10.73 20.94 41.21
C LYS A 118 11.38 19.65 40.70
N GLN A 119 12.18 19.76 39.63
CA GLN A 119 13.35 18.92 39.44
C GLN A 119 14.57 19.83 39.47
#